data_AF-A0A946RZ39-F1
#
_entry.id   AF-A0A946RZ39-F1
#
_cell.length_a   1.000
_cell.length_b   1.000
_cell.length_c   1.000
_cell.angle_alpha   90.00
_cell.angle_beta   90.00
_cell.angle_gamma   90.00
#
_symmetry.space_group_name_H-M   'P 1'
#
loop_
_entity.id
_entity.type
_entity.pdbx_description
1 polymer ?
#
loop_
_entity_poly.entity_id
_entity_poly.type
_entity_poly.pdbx_seq_one_letter_code
_entity_poly.pdbx_strand_id
1 'polypeptide(L)'
;MSNKDNKIKKMNKIKAMIEGFCRNHLNNEYKGYAIKLFDTLSRKRRIDISRGKEEIWAASIVYVIARLNFLFDKADKNYITADEVCDFFQTKKSTVGNKATQIEKECKLSIGAAGYCRKEITDELTFYCTAKGFIVPKSMVQDIVFEVVNEMDSEEIRWFEEELRKNKEQKVLEKQQKRTEINRKTAEDKKKKREDVDGKQLSF
;
A
#
# COMPACT_ATOMS: atom_id res chain seq x y z
N MET A 1 -6.92 -32.42 5.39
CA MET A 1 -6.70 -30.96 5.62
C MET A 1 -7.59 -30.18 4.69
N SER A 2 -8.30 -29.16 5.19
CA SER A 2 -9.12 -28.28 4.34
C SER A 2 -8.23 -27.44 3.41
N ASN A 3 -8.73 -27.08 2.23
CA ASN A 3 -8.03 -26.21 1.27
C ASN A 3 -7.69 -24.83 1.91
N LYS A 4 -8.48 -24.42 2.91
CA LYS A 4 -8.26 -23.22 3.72
C LYS A 4 -7.03 -23.34 4.64
N ASP A 5 -6.82 -24.50 5.25
CA ASP A 5 -5.71 -24.75 6.18
C ASP A 5 -4.36 -24.75 5.45
N ASN A 6 -4.33 -25.35 4.26
CA ASN A 6 -3.15 -25.35 3.40
C ASN A 6 -2.76 -23.94 2.97
N LYS A 7 -3.75 -23.09 2.65
CA LYS A 7 -3.51 -21.69 2.31
C LYS A 7 -2.92 -20.91 3.48
N ILE A 8 -3.45 -21.10 4.69
CA ILE A 8 -2.94 -20.43 5.90
C ILE A 8 -1.50 -20.88 6.21
N LYS A 9 -1.23 -22.19 6.15
CA LYS A 9 0.12 -22.74 6.38
C LYS A 9 1.13 -22.15 5.39
N LYS A 10 0.77 -22.07 4.12
CA LYS A 10 1.57 -21.45 3.06
C LYS A 10 1.84 -19.97 3.33
N MET A 11 0.82 -19.21 3.70
CA MET A 11 0.94 -17.80 4.06
C MET A 11 1.91 -17.59 5.23
N ASN A 12 1.80 -18.42 6.27
CA ASN A 12 2.70 -18.36 7.42
C ASN A 12 4.16 -18.67 7.03
N LYS A 13 4.38 -19.64 6.13
CA LYS A 13 5.71 -19.97 5.63
C LYS A 13 6.35 -18.82 4.85
N ILE A 14 5.58 -18.16 3.97
CA ILE A 14 6.04 -16.97 3.24
C ILE A 14 6.40 -15.85 4.23
N LYS A 15 5.56 -15.61 5.24
CA LYS A 15 5.82 -14.59 6.26
C LYS A 15 7.11 -14.88 7.02
N ALA A 16 7.32 -16.12 7.47
CA ALA A 16 8.53 -16.53 8.17
C ALA A 16 9.80 -16.39 7.31
N MET A 17 9.72 -16.72 6.01
CA MET A 17 10.81 -16.52 5.05
C MET A 17 11.19 -15.04 4.91
N ILE A 18 10.21 -14.14 4.77
CA ILE A 18 10.43 -12.70 4.70
C ILE A 18 11.09 -12.19 5.99
N GLU A 19 10.56 -12.58 7.15
CA GLU A 19 11.13 -12.18 8.43
C GLU A 19 12.56 -12.71 8.62
N GLY A 20 12.85 -13.93 8.17
CA GLY A 20 14.19 -14.52 8.17
C GLY A 20 15.19 -13.70 7.35
N PHE A 21 14.82 -13.34 6.11
CA PHE A 21 15.67 -12.50 5.27
C PHE A 21 15.92 -11.14 5.91
N CYS A 22 14.87 -10.47 6.39
CA CYS A 22 15.02 -9.13 6.96
C CYS A 22 15.82 -9.12 8.25
N ARG A 23 15.80 -10.20 9.04
CA ARG A 23 16.67 -10.34 10.22
C ARG A 23 18.14 -10.49 9.85
N ASN A 24 18.45 -11.16 8.74
CA ASN A 24 19.82 -11.49 8.35
C ASN A 24 20.49 -10.41 7.50
N HIS A 25 19.72 -9.73 6.64
CA HIS A 25 20.26 -8.81 5.62
C HIS A 25 19.74 -7.38 5.73
N LEU A 26 18.71 -7.11 6.53
CA LEU A 26 18.08 -5.80 6.65
C LEU A 26 17.81 -5.48 8.13
N ASN A 27 16.71 -4.77 8.41
CA ASN A 27 16.33 -4.34 9.75
C ASN A 27 14.80 -4.43 9.95
N ASN A 28 14.33 -4.04 11.14
CA ASN A 28 12.93 -4.10 11.52
C ASN A 28 12.02 -3.17 10.72
N GLU A 29 12.54 -2.06 10.19
CA GLU A 29 11.77 -1.11 9.38
C GLU A 29 11.39 -1.75 8.03
N TYR A 30 12.36 -2.28 7.30
CA TYR A 30 12.10 -2.96 6.02
C TYR A 30 11.28 -4.25 6.20
N LYS A 31 11.46 -4.96 7.31
CA LYS A 31 10.57 -6.05 7.70
C LYS A 31 9.13 -5.56 7.79
N GLY A 32 8.89 -4.43 8.46
CA GLY A 32 7.57 -3.81 8.56
C GLY A 32 6.94 -3.54 7.20
N TYR A 33 7.69 -2.95 6.27
CA TYR A 33 7.20 -2.71 4.90
C TYR A 33 6.90 -4.00 4.13
N ALA A 34 7.76 -5.00 4.21
CA ALA A 34 7.59 -6.27 3.52
C ALA A 34 6.36 -7.04 4.02
N ILE A 35 6.15 -7.08 5.34
CA ILE A 35 4.97 -7.72 5.95
C ILE A 35 3.69 -6.97 5.59
N LYS A 36 3.70 -5.63 5.61
CA LYS A 36 2.56 -4.83 5.16
C LYS A 36 2.21 -5.07 3.68
N LEU A 37 3.23 -5.22 2.83
CA LEU A 37 3.03 -5.56 1.42
C LEU A 37 2.43 -6.97 1.27
N PHE A 38 2.95 -7.94 2.01
CA PHE A 38 2.39 -9.29 2.06
C PHE A 38 0.91 -9.29 2.49
N ASP A 39 0.56 -8.58 3.56
CA ASP A 39 -0.82 -8.47 4.06
C ASP A 39 -1.74 -7.75 3.07
N THR A 40 -1.21 -6.82 2.28
CA THR A 40 -1.95 -6.16 1.20
C THR A 40 -2.21 -7.10 0.04
N LEU A 41 -1.20 -7.89 -0.35
CA LEU A 41 -1.29 -8.88 -1.41
C LEU A 41 -2.27 -10.00 -1.07
N SER A 42 -2.24 -10.51 0.16
CA SER A 42 -3.08 -11.63 0.59
C SER A 42 -4.57 -11.33 0.57
N ARG A 43 -4.95 -10.05 0.62
CA ARG A 43 -6.34 -9.57 0.55
C ARG A 43 -6.79 -9.22 -0.87
N LYS A 44 -5.89 -9.14 -1.86
CA LYS A 44 -6.25 -8.78 -3.23
C LYS A 44 -6.86 -9.95 -3.98
N ARG A 45 -8.12 -9.81 -4.41
CA ARG A 45 -8.86 -10.85 -5.17
C ARG A 45 -8.17 -11.29 -6.47
N ARG A 46 -7.48 -10.37 -7.17
CA ARG A 46 -6.77 -10.68 -8.43
C ARG A 46 -5.47 -11.46 -8.23
N ILE A 47 -4.96 -11.50 -7.00
CA ILE A 47 -3.74 -12.21 -6.65
C ILE A 47 -4.09 -13.44 -5.83
N ASP A 48 -3.67 -14.59 -6.33
CA ASP A 48 -3.79 -15.84 -5.61
C ASP A 48 -2.42 -16.29 -5.09
N ILE A 49 -2.10 -15.93 -3.84
CA ILE A 49 -0.87 -16.34 -3.15
C ILE A 49 -0.77 -17.87 -3.03
N SER A 50 -1.88 -18.61 -3.14
CA SER A 50 -1.81 -20.07 -3.12
C SER A 50 -1.11 -20.65 -4.37
N ARG A 51 -1.10 -19.90 -5.48
CA ARG A 51 -0.47 -20.31 -6.74
C ARG A 51 0.99 -19.86 -6.80
N GLY A 52 1.86 -20.75 -7.27
CA GLY A 52 3.32 -20.53 -7.38
C GLY A 52 4.09 -20.94 -6.12
N LYS A 53 5.42 -20.92 -6.21
CA LYS A 53 6.30 -21.32 -5.10
C LYS A 53 6.38 -20.24 -4.01
N GLU A 54 6.52 -20.67 -2.76
CA GLU A 54 6.54 -19.80 -1.57
C GLU A 54 7.77 -18.92 -1.55
N GLU A 55 8.90 -19.49 -1.96
CA GLU A 55 10.21 -18.86 -2.08
C GLU A 55 10.15 -17.70 -3.08
N ILE A 56 9.47 -17.88 -4.21
CA ILE A 56 9.31 -16.84 -5.23
C ILE A 56 8.44 -15.71 -4.68
N TRP A 57 7.37 -16.00 -3.93
CA TRP A 57 6.54 -14.97 -3.29
C TRP A 57 7.34 -14.16 -2.28
N ALA A 58 8.06 -14.82 -1.37
CA ALA A 58 8.88 -14.17 -0.35
C ALA A 58 9.96 -13.29 -1.00
N ALA A 59 10.73 -13.85 -1.94
CA ALA A 59 11.76 -13.13 -2.69
C ALA A 59 11.20 -11.91 -3.42
N SER A 60 10.06 -12.05 -4.11
CA SER A 60 9.47 -10.95 -4.88
C SER A 60 8.97 -9.82 -4.00
N ILE A 61 8.43 -10.13 -2.81
CA ILE A 61 7.98 -9.11 -1.85
C ILE A 61 9.17 -8.31 -1.33
N VAL A 62 10.24 -8.99 -0.91
CA VAL A 62 11.48 -8.34 -0.49
C VAL A 62 12.07 -7.50 -1.62
N TYR A 63 12.09 -8.03 -2.84
CA TYR A 63 12.60 -7.34 -4.03
C TYR A 63 11.85 -6.03 -4.31
N VAL A 64 10.52 -6.03 -4.18
CA VAL A 64 9.71 -4.81 -4.34
C VAL A 64 10.08 -3.78 -3.28
N ILE A 65 10.20 -4.17 -2.02
CA ILE A 65 10.62 -3.25 -0.95
C ILE A 65 12.02 -2.70 -1.20
N ALA A 66 12.95 -3.55 -1.65
CA ALA A 66 14.30 -3.13 -2.02
C ALA A 66 14.30 -2.09 -3.15
N ARG A 67 13.51 -2.29 -4.21
CA ARG A 67 13.34 -1.30 -5.28
C ARG A 67 12.77 0.02 -4.77
N LEU A 68 11.68 -0.03 -4.00
CA LEU A 68 10.99 1.16 -3.51
C LEU A 68 11.85 2.00 -2.55
N ASN A 69 12.86 1.39 -1.94
CA ASN A 69 13.76 2.05 -0.98
C ASN A 69 15.18 2.24 -1.52
N PHE A 70 15.42 2.03 -2.81
CA PHE A 70 16.74 2.12 -3.45
C PHE A 70 17.83 1.26 -2.78
N LEU A 71 17.46 0.12 -2.20
CA LEU A 71 18.41 -0.75 -1.49
C LEU A 71 19.39 -1.46 -2.42
N PHE A 72 19.14 -1.42 -3.74
CA PHE A 72 20.08 -1.91 -4.75
C PHE A 72 21.14 -0.86 -5.14
N ASP A 73 21.06 0.35 -4.59
CA ASP A 73 22.08 1.38 -4.78
C ASP A 73 23.18 1.22 -3.72
N LYS A 74 24.44 1.18 -4.18
CA LYS A 74 25.62 1.07 -3.31
C LYS A 74 25.77 2.26 -2.36
N ALA A 75 25.11 3.38 -2.66
CA ALA A 75 25.10 4.55 -1.78
C ALA A 75 24.20 4.36 -0.54
N ASP A 76 23.26 3.41 -0.53
CA ASP A 76 22.41 3.18 0.65
C ASP A 76 23.16 2.41 1.75
N LYS A 77 22.95 2.81 3.00
CA LYS A 77 23.56 2.15 4.17
C LYS A 77 23.09 0.70 4.35
N ASN A 78 21.92 0.35 3.82
CA ASN A 78 21.34 -0.99 3.83
C ASN A 78 21.43 -1.62 2.43
N TYR A 79 22.49 -1.28 1.68
CA TYR A 79 22.74 -1.85 0.37
C TYR A 79 22.70 -3.38 0.40
N ILE A 80 21.91 -3.93 -0.50
CA ILE A 80 21.85 -5.36 -0.81
C ILE A 80 21.86 -5.51 -2.32
N THR A 81 22.26 -6.67 -2.81
CA THR A 81 22.23 -7.00 -4.23
C THR A 81 20.97 -7.81 -4.58
N ALA A 82 20.59 -7.76 -5.86
CA ALA A 82 19.55 -8.65 -6.37
C ALA A 82 19.97 -10.13 -6.29
N ASP A 83 21.27 -10.43 -6.35
CA ASP A 83 21.85 -11.76 -6.13
C ASP A 83 21.58 -12.24 -4.71
N GLU A 84 21.97 -11.47 -3.69
CA GLU A 84 21.76 -11.84 -2.28
C GLU A 84 20.29 -12.15 -1.96
N VAL A 85 19.36 -11.37 -2.51
CA VAL A 85 17.92 -11.68 -2.38
C VAL A 85 17.61 -13.03 -3.04
N CYS A 86 18.01 -13.23 -4.29
CA CYS A 86 17.64 -14.43 -5.04
C CYS A 86 18.28 -15.69 -4.47
N ASP A 87 19.54 -15.61 -4.06
CA ASP A 87 20.34 -16.72 -3.51
C ASP A 87 19.82 -17.15 -2.14
N PHE A 88 19.46 -16.20 -1.28
CA PHE A 88 18.86 -16.52 0.03
C PHE A 88 17.59 -17.36 -0.10
N PHE A 89 16.73 -17.03 -1.07
CA PHE A 89 15.50 -17.78 -1.32
C PHE A 89 15.68 -18.95 -2.31
N GLN A 90 16.88 -19.17 -2.84
CA GLN A 90 17.18 -20.18 -3.87
C GLN A 90 16.30 -20.04 -5.12
N THR A 91 16.19 -18.82 -5.64
CA THR A 91 15.32 -18.46 -6.76
C THR A 91 16.09 -17.82 -7.92
N LYS A 92 15.46 -17.77 -9.11
CA LYS A 92 16.05 -17.14 -10.30
C LYS A 92 15.65 -15.66 -10.39
N LYS A 93 16.62 -14.79 -10.65
CA LYS A 93 16.42 -13.33 -10.84
C LYS A 93 15.28 -12.96 -11.78
N SER A 94 15.23 -13.56 -12.97
CA SER A 94 14.19 -13.26 -13.97
C SER A 94 12.79 -13.56 -13.45
N THR A 95 12.65 -14.64 -12.67
CA THR A 95 11.35 -15.06 -12.13
C THR A 95 10.90 -14.13 -11.00
N VAL A 96 11.82 -13.77 -10.11
CA VAL A 96 11.57 -12.84 -9.00
C VAL A 96 11.28 -11.43 -9.54
N GLY A 97 12.09 -10.93 -10.46
CA GLY A 97 11.93 -9.61 -11.07
C GLY A 97 10.59 -9.45 -11.80
N ASN A 98 10.19 -10.45 -12.62
CA ASN A 98 8.90 -10.43 -13.32
C ASN A 98 7.72 -10.43 -12.34
N LYS A 99 7.80 -11.24 -11.27
CA LYS A 99 6.74 -11.26 -10.25
C LYS A 99 6.72 -9.99 -9.40
N ALA A 100 7.87 -9.40 -9.08
CA ALA A 100 7.97 -8.11 -8.41
C ALA A 100 7.27 -7.01 -9.21
N THR A 101 7.52 -6.94 -10.52
CA THR A 101 6.84 -5.98 -11.41
C THR A 101 5.33 -6.25 -11.50
N GLN A 102 4.90 -7.51 -11.48
CA GLN A 102 3.47 -7.84 -11.38
C GLN A 102 2.86 -7.34 -10.05
N ILE A 103 3.56 -7.53 -8.94
CA ILE A 103 3.14 -7.05 -7.61
C ILE A 103 3.01 -5.53 -7.60
N GLU A 104 4.02 -4.81 -8.09
CA GLU A 104 4.02 -3.35 -8.20
C GLU A 104 2.78 -2.86 -8.98
N LYS A 105 2.52 -3.46 -10.16
CA LYS A 105 1.35 -3.12 -10.99
C LYS A 105 0.02 -3.38 -10.28
N GLU A 106 -0.16 -4.57 -9.70
CA GLU A 106 -1.41 -4.94 -9.03
C GLU A 106 -1.65 -4.13 -7.76
N CYS A 107 -0.59 -3.75 -7.04
CA CYS A 107 -0.66 -2.90 -5.86
C CYS A 107 -0.62 -1.40 -6.17
N LYS A 108 -0.44 -1.01 -7.44
CA LYS A 108 -0.26 0.39 -7.88
C LYS A 108 0.86 1.08 -7.10
N LEU A 109 1.97 0.36 -6.91
CA LEU A 109 3.16 0.89 -6.24
C LEU A 109 4.03 1.55 -7.30
N SER A 110 4.31 2.83 -7.08
CA SER A 110 5.32 3.59 -7.79
C SER A 110 6.46 3.94 -6.83
N ILE A 111 7.53 4.49 -7.38
CA ILE A 111 8.60 5.13 -6.61
C ILE A 111 7.98 6.10 -5.58
N GLY A 112 8.51 6.13 -4.35
CA GLY A 112 7.98 6.96 -3.27
C GLY A 112 6.60 6.51 -2.72
N ALA A 113 6.18 5.25 -2.93
CA ALA A 113 4.91 4.75 -2.43
C ALA A 113 4.81 4.85 -0.90
N ALA A 114 3.97 5.78 -0.43
CA ALA A 114 3.80 6.08 0.98
C ALA A 114 3.47 4.83 1.83
N GLY A 115 4.28 4.63 2.88
CA GLY A 115 4.13 3.53 3.82
C GLY A 115 4.62 2.18 3.32
N TYR A 116 5.32 2.12 2.18
CA TYR A 116 6.16 1.00 1.74
C TYR A 116 7.62 1.40 1.55
N CYS A 117 7.92 2.70 1.70
CA CYS A 117 9.26 3.24 1.71
C CYS A 117 9.45 4.18 2.90
N ARG A 118 10.73 4.47 3.18
CA ARG A 118 11.14 5.45 4.18
C ARG A 118 10.49 6.81 3.92
N LYS A 119 10.27 7.55 5.00
CA LYS A 119 9.56 8.83 4.94
C LYS A 119 10.35 9.86 4.14
N GLU A 120 11.67 9.86 4.27
CA GLU A 120 12.59 10.75 3.56
C GLU A 120 12.41 10.58 2.04
N ILE A 121 12.43 9.33 1.55
CA ILE A 121 12.19 9.01 0.14
C ILE A 121 10.80 9.44 -0.30
N THR A 122 9.77 9.18 0.53
CA THR A 122 8.40 9.57 0.20
C THR A 122 8.28 11.09 0.06
N ASP A 123 8.87 11.83 1.00
CA ASP A 123 8.78 13.29 1.06
C ASP A 123 9.56 13.94 -0.10
N GLU A 124 10.75 13.45 -0.42
CA GLU A 124 11.56 13.91 -1.56
C GLU A 124 10.87 13.67 -2.91
N LEU A 125 10.11 12.58 -3.03
CA LEU A 125 9.39 12.21 -4.27
C LEU A 125 7.94 12.70 -4.29
N THR A 126 7.51 13.48 -3.30
CA THR A 126 6.18 14.09 -3.27
C THR A 126 6.24 15.46 -3.93
N PHE A 127 5.45 15.63 -4.99
CA PHE A 127 5.34 16.89 -5.72
C PHE A 127 3.90 17.41 -5.68
N TYR A 128 3.75 18.72 -5.68
CA TYR A 128 2.48 19.44 -5.78
C TYR A 128 2.43 20.19 -7.11
N CYS A 129 1.26 20.29 -7.71
CA CYS A 129 1.05 21.14 -8.88
C CYS A 129 0.25 22.37 -8.45
N THR A 130 0.77 23.56 -8.71
CA THR A 130 0.06 24.82 -8.42
C THR A 130 -1.07 25.03 -9.41
N ALA A 131 -2.03 25.92 -9.09
CA ALA A 131 -3.12 26.27 -10.00
C ALA A 131 -2.64 26.83 -11.35
N LYS A 132 -1.43 27.41 -11.38
CA LYS A 132 -0.78 27.94 -12.59
C LYS A 132 0.07 26.89 -13.34
N GLY A 133 0.10 25.65 -12.88
CA GLY A 133 0.77 24.53 -13.55
C GLY A 133 2.22 24.28 -13.16
N PHE A 134 2.75 24.95 -12.13
CA PHE A 134 4.11 24.71 -11.65
C PHE A 134 4.18 23.46 -10.77
N ILE A 135 5.23 22.65 -10.95
CA ILE A 135 5.50 21.47 -10.11
C ILE A 135 6.48 21.88 -9.00
N VAL A 136 6.05 21.69 -7.76
CA VAL A 136 6.77 22.11 -6.55
C VAL A 136 7.06 20.86 -5.69
N PRO A 137 8.33 20.58 -5.37
CA PRO A 137 8.67 19.54 -4.40
C PRO A 137 8.11 19.85 -3.01
N LYS A 138 7.72 18.82 -2.25
CA LYS A 138 7.17 18.99 -0.89
C LYS A 138 8.08 19.79 0.04
N SER A 139 9.40 19.63 -0.08
CA SER A 139 10.38 20.37 0.71
C SER A 139 10.31 21.88 0.52
N MET A 140 9.94 22.35 -0.67
CA MET A 140 9.85 23.78 -1.00
C MET A 140 8.47 24.38 -0.70
N VAL A 141 7.48 23.56 -0.35
CA VAL A 141 6.11 24.06 -0.12
C VAL A 141 6.06 25.03 1.05
N GLN A 142 6.79 24.76 2.14
CA GLN A 142 6.79 25.67 3.29
C GLN A 142 7.41 27.02 2.95
N ASP A 143 8.51 27.03 2.19
CA ASP A 143 9.19 28.25 1.79
C ASP A 143 8.31 29.09 0.85
N ILE A 144 7.65 28.45 -0.12
CA ILE A 144 6.73 29.11 -1.05
C ILE A 144 5.47 29.60 -0.33
N VAL A 145 4.91 28.79 0.57
CA VAL A 145 3.75 29.22 1.38
C VAL A 145 4.15 30.40 2.26
N PHE A 146 5.36 30.42 2.84
CA PHE A 146 5.84 31.54 3.65
C PHE A 146 6.02 32.83 2.82
N GLU A 147 6.54 32.75 1.60
CA GLU A 147 6.60 33.91 0.69
C GLU A 147 5.19 34.42 0.33
N VAL A 148 4.27 33.54 -0.04
CA VAL A 148 2.88 33.91 -0.38
C VAL A 148 2.12 34.45 0.84
N VAL A 149 2.32 33.87 2.02
CA VAL A 149 1.70 34.29 3.30
C VAL A 149 2.24 35.63 3.77
N ASN A 150 3.49 35.99 3.44
CA ASN A 150 4.03 37.32 3.73
C ASN A 150 3.48 38.40 2.78
N GLU A 151 3.03 38.03 1.59
CA GLU A 151 2.35 38.94 0.64
C GLU A 151 0.83 39.05 0.87
N MET A 152 0.21 38.04 1.51
CA MET A 152 -1.23 38.01 1.80
C MET A 152 -1.55 38.54 3.20
N ASP A 153 -2.60 39.34 3.33
CA ASP A 153 -3.09 39.90 4.58
C ASP A 153 -3.75 38.86 5.49
N SER A 154 -3.60 39.05 6.81
CA SER A 154 -4.03 38.12 7.88
C SER A 154 -5.51 37.72 7.87
N GLU A 155 -6.37 38.41 7.12
CA GLU A 155 -7.78 38.04 6.94
C GLU A 155 -7.98 37.04 5.79
N GLU A 156 -7.24 37.18 4.70
CA GLU A 156 -7.30 36.25 3.56
C GLU A 156 -6.76 34.87 3.92
N ILE A 157 -5.70 34.81 4.74
CA ILE A 157 -5.15 33.56 5.27
C ILE A 157 -6.19 32.84 6.14
N ARG A 158 -6.87 33.58 7.04
CA ARG A 158 -7.91 33.02 7.91
C ARG A 158 -9.08 32.47 7.12
N TRP A 159 -9.53 33.19 6.09
CA TRP A 159 -10.58 32.72 5.19
C TRP A 159 -10.17 31.43 4.46
N PHE A 160 -8.95 31.37 3.91
CA PHE A 160 -8.47 30.21 3.17
C PHE A 160 -8.32 28.96 4.06
N GLU A 161 -7.83 29.12 5.29
CA GLU A 161 -7.71 28.03 6.27
C GLU A 161 -9.09 27.49 6.68
N GLU A 162 -10.07 28.36 6.91
CA GLU A 162 -11.46 27.96 7.20
C GLU A 162 -12.09 27.22 6.01
N GLU A 163 -11.85 27.67 4.79
CA GLU A 163 -12.34 27.06 3.56
C GLU A 163 -11.77 25.63 3.38
N LEU A 164 -10.48 25.45 3.63
CA LEU A 164 -9.84 24.13 3.61
C LEU A 164 -10.39 23.20 4.70
N ARG A 165 -10.69 23.74 5.89
CA ARG A 165 -11.31 22.99 6.98
C ARG A 165 -12.70 22.51 6.60
N LYS A 166 -13.56 23.40 6.10
CA LYS A 166 -14.92 23.08 5.61
C LYS A 166 -14.87 22.01 4.53
N ASN A 167 -13.96 22.12 3.56
CA ASN A 167 -13.81 21.13 2.48
C ASN A 167 -13.35 19.75 2.98
N LYS A 168 -12.46 19.70 3.99
CA LYS A 168 -12.05 18.43 4.61
C LYS A 168 -13.21 17.80 5.37
N GLU A 169 -13.94 18.56 6.16
CA GLU A 169 -15.11 18.11 6.91
C GLU A 169 -16.20 17.59 5.98
N GLN A 170 -16.48 18.30 4.89
CA GLN A 170 -17.46 17.90 3.90
C GLN A 170 -17.09 16.59 3.19
N LYS A 171 -15.81 16.41 2.82
CA LYS A 171 -15.32 15.13 2.26
C LYS A 171 -15.40 13.97 3.25
N VAL A 172 -15.20 14.22 4.55
CA VAL A 172 -15.37 13.21 5.60
C VAL A 172 -16.84 12.85 5.73
N LEU A 173 -17.73 13.84 5.74
CA LEU A 173 -19.17 13.65 5.85
C LEU A 173 -19.73 12.90 4.64
N GLU A 174 -19.33 13.25 3.42
CA GLU A 174 -19.71 12.53 2.20
C GLU A 174 -19.24 11.06 2.23
N LYS A 175 -18.03 10.79 2.73
CA LYS A 175 -17.53 9.42 2.88
C LYS A 175 -18.33 8.65 3.93
N GLN A 176 -18.71 9.29 5.03
CA GLN A 176 -19.55 8.68 6.06
C GLN A 176 -20.94 8.38 5.52
N GLN A 177 -21.57 9.33 4.82
CA GLN A 177 -22.86 9.17 4.16
C GLN A 177 -22.85 8.06 3.11
N LYS A 178 -21.81 7.98 2.27
CA LYS A 178 -21.66 6.89 1.30
C LYS A 178 -21.52 5.53 2.01
N ARG A 179 -20.81 5.46 3.13
CA ARG A 179 -20.66 4.22 3.92
C ARG A 179 -21.96 3.80 4.58
N THR A 180 -22.71 4.73 5.18
CA THR A 180 -24.01 4.42 5.80
C THR A 180 -25.02 3.97 4.75
N GLU A 181 -25.04 4.60 3.58
CA GLU A 181 -25.95 4.21 2.49
C GLU A 181 -25.60 2.83 1.90
N ILE A 182 -24.31 2.52 1.72
CA ILE A 182 -23.87 1.17 1.32
C ILE A 182 -24.28 0.13 2.35
N ASN A 183 -24.09 0.41 3.64
CA ASN A 183 -24.47 -0.50 4.72
C ASN A 183 -26.00 -0.73 4.77
N ARG A 184 -26.78 0.34 4.57
CA ARG A 184 -28.26 0.28 4.49
C ARG A 184 -28.72 -0.61 3.33
N LYS A 185 -28.22 -0.36 2.12
CA LYS A 185 -28.52 -1.20 0.93
C LYS A 185 -28.14 -2.66 1.15
N THR A 186 -26.96 -2.89 1.75
CA THR A 186 -26.49 -4.24 2.07
C THR A 186 -27.40 -4.95 3.11
N ALA A 187 -27.97 -4.22 4.07
CA ALA A 187 -28.91 -4.76 5.05
C ALA A 187 -30.26 -5.08 4.42
N GLU A 188 -30.77 -4.20 3.53
CA GLU A 188 -32.00 -4.42 2.77
C GLU A 188 -31.89 -5.64 1.83
N ASP A 189 -30.77 -5.78 1.12
CA ASP A 189 -30.49 -6.94 0.27
C ASP A 189 -30.40 -8.25 1.06
N LYS A 190 -29.85 -8.20 2.28
CA LYS A 190 -29.82 -9.36 3.19
C LYS A 190 -31.20 -9.70 3.74
N LYS A 191 -32.05 -8.71 4.01
CA LYS A 191 -33.41 -8.92 4.50
C LYS A 191 -34.29 -9.54 3.42
N LYS A 192 -34.26 -9.01 2.19
CA LYS A 192 -34.96 -9.60 1.03
C LYS A 192 -34.52 -11.04 0.76
N LYS A 193 -33.22 -11.33 0.82
CA LYS A 193 -32.71 -12.70 0.68
C LYS A 193 -33.14 -13.66 1.78
N ARG A 194 -33.45 -13.18 3.00
CA ARG A 194 -34.00 -14.03 4.07
C ARG A 194 -35.48 -14.30 3.84
N GLU A 195 -36.24 -13.27 3.46
CA GLU A 195 -37.67 -13.39 3.14
C GLU A 195 -37.92 -14.31 1.92
N ASP A 196 -37.06 -14.26 0.90
CA ASP A 196 -37.12 -15.17 -0.26
C ASP A 196 -36.79 -16.64 0.07
N VAL A 197 -35.99 -16.88 1.11
CA VAL A 197 -35.61 -18.24 1.55
C VAL A 197 -36.70 -18.83 2.44
N ASP A 198 -37.27 -18.03 3.34
CA ASP A 198 -38.38 -18.45 4.20
C ASP A 198 -39.67 -18.66 3.38
N GLY A 199 -39.93 -17.83 2.37
CA GLY A 199 -41.06 -17.98 1.46
C GLY A 199 -41.01 -19.24 0.58
N LYS A 200 -39.81 -19.75 0.29
CA LYS A 200 -39.61 -21.03 -0.44
C LYS A 200 -39.70 -22.27 0.45
N GLN A 201 -39.61 -22.11 1.78
CA GLN A 201 -39.75 -23.22 2.74
C GLN A 201 -41.22 -23.47 3.15
N LEU A 202 -42.12 -22.51 2.94
CA LEU A 202 -43.56 -22.61 3.26
C LEU A 202 -44.44 -23.08 2.09
N SER A 203 -43.85 -23.49 0.97
CA SER A 203 -44.56 -23.92 -0.25
C SER A 203 -44.40 -25.41 -0.59
N PHE A 204 -44.49 -26.28 0.42
CA PHE A 204 -44.64 -27.73 0.26
C PHE A 204 -45.85 -28.23 1.05
#